data_AF-A0A3A9W2J9-F1
#
_entry.id   AF-A0A3A9W2J9-F1
#
_cell.length_a   1.000
_cell.length_b   1.000
_cell.length_c   1.000
_cell.angle_alpha   90.00
_cell.angle_beta   90.00
_cell.angle_gamma   90.00
#
_symmetry.space_group_name_H-M   'P 1'
#
loop_
_entity.id
_entity.type
_entity.pdbx_description
1 polymer ?
#
loop_
_entity_poly.entity_id
_entity_poly.type
_entity_poly.pdbx_seq_one_letter_code
_entity_poly.pdbx_strand_id
1 'polypeptide(L)'
;MSKLKELQDRSGSVCELCGITKDLSTYDLPESPNVGLDSSILVCSTCKGQIEDVSTIDANHWRCLNDSMWSQVSGVQVMAWRMLTRLRSEGWPQDLLDMLYLDDDTLAWAKATGEGDDENATIKHIDSNGTALQVGDNVVLIKDLNVKGANFTAKRGTAVRNISLVYDNPEHIEGKVNGQHIVILTKFVKKS
;
A
#
# COMPACT_ATOMS: atom_id res chain seq x y z
N MET A 1 -5.86 -33.54 -14.76
CA MET A 1 -4.92 -34.31 -13.92
C MET A 1 -4.91 -33.65 -12.54
N SER A 2 -4.00 -33.98 -11.62
CA SER A 2 -3.90 -33.18 -10.38
C SER A 2 -3.35 -31.79 -10.75
N LYS A 3 -3.98 -30.73 -10.26
CA LYS A 3 -3.58 -29.32 -10.49
C LYS A 3 -2.10 -29.07 -10.19
N LEU A 4 -1.58 -29.72 -9.16
CA LEU A 4 -0.17 -29.68 -8.79
C LEU A 4 0.75 -30.18 -9.92
N LYS A 5 0.37 -31.26 -10.62
CA LYS A 5 1.18 -31.83 -11.68
C LYS A 5 1.24 -30.90 -12.90
N GLU A 6 0.11 -30.30 -13.25
CA GLU A 6 0.03 -29.35 -14.36
C GLU A 6 0.87 -28.08 -14.06
N LEU A 7 0.87 -27.61 -12.81
CA LEU A 7 1.73 -26.51 -12.37
C LEU A 7 3.22 -26.87 -12.39
N GLN A 8 3.58 -28.09 -11.99
CA GLN A 8 4.96 -28.59 -12.09
C GLN A 8 5.44 -28.72 -13.54
N ASP A 9 4.56 -29.17 -14.44
CA ASP A 9 4.87 -29.27 -15.87
C ASP A 9 5.06 -27.86 -16.48
N ARG A 10 4.23 -26.88 -16.10
CA ARG A 10 4.34 -25.47 -16.53
C ARG A 10 5.62 -24.82 -16.03
N SER A 11 5.91 -24.95 -14.74
CA SER A 11 7.05 -24.27 -14.14
C SER A 11 8.39 -24.98 -14.36
N GLY A 12 8.39 -26.19 -14.93
CA GLY A 12 9.60 -27.02 -14.99
C GLY A 12 10.03 -27.52 -13.60
N SER A 13 9.07 -27.69 -12.68
CA SER A 13 9.28 -28.10 -11.30
C SER A 13 10.17 -27.15 -10.48
N VAL A 14 10.04 -25.85 -10.74
CA VAL A 14 10.61 -24.78 -9.89
C VAL A 14 9.51 -23.89 -9.31
N CYS A 15 9.83 -23.19 -8.21
CA CYS A 15 9.05 -22.08 -7.70
C CYS A 15 8.99 -20.97 -8.76
N GLU A 16 7.79 -20.55 -9.14
CA GLU A 16 7.59 -19.54 -10.18
C GLU A 16 7.98 -18.12 -9.73
N LEU A 17 8.26 -17.92 -8.44
CA LEU A 17 8.69 -16.65 -7.87
C LEU A 17 10.21 -16.56 -7.63
N CYS A 18 10.85 -17.63 -7.14
CA CYS A 18 12.27 -17.59 -6.76
C CYS A 18 13.15 -18.65 -7.43
N GLY A 19 12.58 -19.55 -8.24
CA GLY A 19 13.33 -20.57 -8.99
C GLY A 19 13.83 -21.78 -8.17
N ILE A 20 13.54 -21.84 -6.87
CA ILE A 20 13.92 -23.00 -6.03
C ILE A 20 13.13 -24.26 -6.42
N THR A 21 13.76 -25.44 -6.35
CA THR A 21 13.15 -26.74 -6.67
C THR A 21 12.62 -27.52 -5.46
N LYS A 22 12.82 -27.01 -4.24
CA LYS A 22 12.49 -27.70 -2.98
C LYS A 22 11.16 -27.24 -2.40
N ASP A 23 10.48 -28.17 -1.71
CA ASP A 23 9.26 -27.93 -0.92
C ASP A 23 8.18 -27.13 -1.66
N LEU A 24 7.87 -27.59 -2.87
CA LEU A 24 6.94 -26.93 -3.78
C LEU A 24 5.49 -27.29 -3.46
N SER A 25 4.64 -26.27 -3.44
CA SER A 25 3.21 -26.39 -3.18
C SER A 25 2.42 -25.44 -4.06
N THR A 26 1.15 -25.74 -4.28
CA THR A 26 0.23 -24.87 -5.02
C THR A 26 -0.24 -23.73 -4.12
N TYR A 27 -0.23 -22.51 -4.64
CA TYR A 27 -0.85 -21.34 -4.03
C TYR A 27 -1.90 -20.76 -4.98
N ASP A 28 -3.12 -20.63 -4.49
CA ASP A 28 -4.24 -20.06 -5.23
C ASP A 28 -4.32 -18.56 -4.91
N LEU A 29 -4.29 -17.75 -5.96
CA LEU A 29 -4.34 -16.31 -5.81
C LEU A 29 -5.77 -15.85 -5.47
N PRO A 30 -5.95 -15.04 -4.41
CA PRO A 30 -7.23 -14.46 -4.08
C PRO A 30 -7.71 -13.45 -5.15
N GLU A 31 -9.03 -13.25 -5.20
CA GLU A 31 -9.73 -12.33 -6.12
C GLU A 31 -9.46 -12.60 -7.61
N SER A 32 -9.19 -13.85 -7.98
CA SER A 32 -8.94 -14.22 -9.38
C SER A 32 -10.18 -14.09 -10.26
N PRO A 33 -10.07 -13.46 -11.45
CA PRO A 33 -11.21 -13.27 -12.34
C PRO A 33 -11.64 -14.58 -13.02
N ASN A 34 -10.74 -15.56 -13.08
CA ASN A 34 -10.95 -16.85 -13.72
C ASN A 34 -10.62 -17.99 -12.74
N VAL A 35 -11.36 -19.09 -12.83
CA VAL A 35 -11.02 -20.34 -12.15
C VAL A 35 -10.17 -21.18 -13.09
N GLY A 36 -8.86 -21.30 -12.84
CA GLY A 36 -7.96 -22.00 -13.76
C GLY A 36 -6.57 -22.28 -13.20
N LEU A 37 -5.66 -22.65 -14.10
CA LEU A 37 -4.23 -22.79 -13.76
C LEU A 37 -3.55 -21.44 -13.62
N ASP A 38 -4.00 -20.41 -14.33
CA ASP A 38 -3.40 -19.07 -14.28
C ASP A 38 -3.74 -18.31 -13.00
N SER A 39 -4.83 -18.69 -12.32
CA SER A 39 -5.18 -18.21 -10.96
C SER A 39 -4.34 -18.85 -9.86
N SER A 40 -3.36 -19.67 -10.21
CA SER A 40 -2.59 -20.46 -9.27
C SER A 40 -1.13 -20.52 -9.68
N ILE A 41 -0.26 -20.59 -8.69
CA ILE A 41 1.19 -20.65 -8.90
C ILE A 41 1.83 -21.75 -8.07
N LEU A 42 2.97 -22.22 -8.53
CA LEU A 42 3.82 -23.14 -7.79
C LEU A 42 4.84 -22.33 -6.97
N VAL A 43 4.79 -22.47 -5.65
CA VAL A 43 5.65 -21.74 -4.72
C VAL A 43 6.36 -22.67 -3.75
N CYS A 44 7.57 -22.31 -3.36
CA CYS A 44 8.25 -22.98 -2.26
C CYS A 44 7.65 -22.56 -0.90
N SER A 45 7.94 -23.34 0.14
CA SER A 45 7.51 -23.06 1.52
C SER A 45 7.91 -21.67 2.01
N THR A 46 9.11 -21.19 1.64
CA THR A 46 9.59 -19.84 2.01
C THR A 46 8.75 -18.74 1.39
N CYS A 47 8.53 -18.77 0.07
CA CYS A 47 7.69 -17.77 -0.59
C CYS A 47 6.25 -17.81 -0.05
N LYS A 48 5.70 -19.02 0.14
CA LYS A 48 4.35 -19.18 0.66
C LYS A 48 4.19 -18.56 2.05
N GLY A 49 5.12 -18.86 2.97
CA GLY A 49 5.10 -18.30 4.33
C GLY A 49 5.15 -16.77 4.32
N GLN A 50 6.00 -16.18 3.48
CA GLN A 50 6.11 -14.72 3.37
C GLN A 50 4.92 -14.04 2.66
N ILE A 51 4.21 -14.76 1.79
CA ILE A 51 2.97 -14.27 1.17
C ILE A 51 1.83 -14.24 2.19
N GLU A 52 1.71 -15.30 3.00
CA GLU A 52 0.63 -15.47 3.99
C GLU A 52 0.85 -14.65 5.26
N ASP A 53 2.11 -14.46 5.67
CA ASP A 53 2.48 -13.72 6.88
C ASP A 53 3.51 -12.62 6.59
N VAL A 54 3.02 -11.38 6.57
CA VAL A 54 3.79 -10.16 6.34
C VAL A 54 4.93 -9.98 7.34
N SER A 55 4.80 -10.50 8.58
CA SER A 55 5.85 -10.37 9.60
C SER A 55 7.11 -11.20 9.31
N THR A 56 7.00 -12.18 8.40
CA THR A 56 8.10 -13.07 8.02
C THR A 56 8.84 -12.59 6.77
N ILE A 57 8.43 -11.46 6.18
CA ILE A 57 8.99 -10.94 4.94
C ILE A 57 10.48 -10.62 5.09
N ASP A 58 11.28 -11.20 4.21
CA ASP A 58 12.69 -10.87 3.98
C ASP A 58 12.80 -10.15 2.63
N ALA A 59 13.03 -8.83 2.67
CA ALA A 59 13.15 -8.00 1.47
C ALA A 59 14.23 -8.49 0.50
N ASN A 60 15.32 -9.10 0.98
CA ASN A 60 16.39 -9.58 0.09
C ASN A 60 15.98 -10.82 -0.69
N HIS A 61 15.15 -11.68 -0.10
CA HIS A 61 14.62 -12.86 -0.78
C HIS A 61 13.84 -12.47 -2.04
N TRP A 62 13.06 -11.40 -1.98
CA TRP A 62 12.19 -10.93 -3.06
C TRP A 62 12.88 -10.20 -4.20
N ARG A 63 14.21 -10.02 -4.15
CA ARG A 63 14.97 -9.48 -5.29
C ARG A 63 14.85 -10.34 -6.56
N CYS A 64 14.53 -11.63 -6.40
CA CYS A 64 14.24 -12.54 -7.51
C CYS A 64 13.01 -12.13 -8.34
N LEU A 65 12.12 -11.30 -7.81
CA LEU A 65 10.91 -10.86 -8.53
C LEU A 65 11.22 -10.03 -9.78
N ASN A 66 12.43 -9.47 -9.90
CA ASN A 66 12.89 -8.81 -11.12
C ASN A 66 12.77 -9.72 -12.36
N ASP A 67 12.91 -11.03 -12.19
CA ASP A 67 12.81 -11.97 -13.30
C ASP A 67 11.37 -12.49 -13.43
N SER A 68 10.73 -12.83 -12.31
CA SER A 68 9.36 -13.38 -12.29
C SER A 68 8.29 -12.41 -12.76
N MET A 69 8.48 -11.10 -12.60
CA MET A 69 7.54 -10.08 -13.07
C MET A 69 7.32 -10.10 -14.59
N TRP A 70 8.26 -10.67 -15.36
CA TRP A 70 8.19 -10.81 -16.81
C TRP A 70 7.65 -12.16 -17.28
N SER A 71 7.14 -12.98 -16.36
CA SER A 71 6.53 -14.27 -16.68
C SER A 71 5.34 -14.11 -17.63
N GLN A 72 5.14 -15.10 -18.51
CA GLN A 72 3.96 -15.16 -19.37
C GLN A 72 2.69 -15.60 -18.62
N VAL A 73 2.82 -15.99 -17.35
CA VAL A 73 1.70 -16.43 -16.52
C VAL A 73 1.18 -15.24 -15.71
N SER A 74 -0.05 -14.82 -15.98
CA SER A 74 -0.67 -13.66 -15.32
C SER A 74 -0.67 -13.78 -13.80
N GLY A 75 -0.91 -14.98 -13.24
CA GLY A 75 -0.85 -15.17 -11.78
C GLY A 75 0.54 -14.95 -11.18
N VAL A 76 1.61 -15.22 -11.93
CA VAL A 76 2.98 -14.93 -11.48
C VAL A 76 3.23 -13.42 -11.53
N GLN A 77 2.79 -12.75 -12.59
CA GLN A 77 2.90 -11.30 -12.73
C GLN A 77 2.13 -10.56 -11.62
N VAL A 78 0.91 -11.00 -11.32
CA VAL A 78 0.09 -10.46 -10.23
C VAL A 78 0.77 -10.64 -8.88
N MET A 79 1.29 -11.83 -8.57
CA MET A 79 2.00 -12.02 -7.29
C MET A 79 3.29 -11.20 -7.21
N ALA A 80 4.03 -11.08 -8.31
CA ALA A 80 5.20 -10.21 -8.36
C ALA A 80 4.82 -8.76 -8.05
N TRP A 81 3.77 -8.24 -8.71
CA TRP A 81 3.27 -6.89 -8.46
C TRP A 81 2.82 -6.69 -7.01
N ARG A 82 2.06 -7.63 -6.44
CA ARG A 82 1.58 -7.57 -5.04
C ARG A 82 2.72 -7.53 -4.05
N MET A 83 3.70 -8.43 -4.20
CA MET A 83 4.86 -8.48 -3.31
C MET A 83 5.77 -7.26 -3.46
N LEU A 84 6.06 -6.81 -4.68
CA LEU A 84 6.79 -5.56 -4.92
C LEU A 84 6.05 -4.36 -4.29
N THR A 85 4.73 -4.34 -4.38
CA THR A 85 3.89 -3.30 -3.78
C THR A 85 3.94 -3.30 -2.25
N ARG A 86 3.92 -4.48 -1.62
CA ARG A 86 4.12 -4.63 -0.16
C ARG A 86 5.51 -4.15 0.30
N LEU A 87 6.51 -4.24 -0.56
CA LEU A 87 7.91 -3.90 -0.28
C LEU A 87 8.28 -2.46 -0.67
N ARG A 88 7.35 -1.63 -1.15
CA ARG A 88 7.66 -0.27 -1.66
C ARG A 88 8.48 0.60 -0.71
N SER A 89 8.34 0.40 0.61
CA SER A 89 9.13 1.10 1.63
C SER A 89 10.64 0.88 1.53
N GLU A 90 11.09 -0.22 0.89
CA GLU A 90 12.50 -0.55 0.69
C GLU A 90 13.17 0.26 -0.44
N GLY A 91 12.39 1.04 -1.20
CA GLY A 91 12.85 1.90 -2.28
C GLY A 91 13.16 1.18 -3.60
N TRP A 92 13.92 0.08 -3.57
CA TRP A 92 14.27 -0.67 -4.78
C TRP A 92 13.09 -1.28 -5.56
N PRO A 93 11.93 -1.65 -4.96
CA PRO A 93 10.81 -2.19 -5.72
C PRO A 93 10.14 -1.15 -6.61
N GLN A 94 10.31 0.14 -6.32
CA GLN A 94 9.68 1.22 -7.09
C GLN A 94 10.17 1.22 -8.54
N ASP A 95 11.48 1.08 -8.76
CA ASP A 95 12.06 1.02 -10.10
C ASP A 95 11.49 -0.16 -10.91
N LEU A 96 11.25 -1.29 -10.25
CA LEU A 96 10.66 -2.48 -10.89
C LEU A 96 9.18 -2.26 -11.19
N LEU A 97 8.42 -1.67 -10.26
CA LEU A 97 7.01 -1.35 -10.46
C LEU A 97 6.81 -0.33 -11.60
N ASP A 98 7.71 0.63 -11.75
CA ASP A 98 7.65 1.63 -12.82
C ASP A 98 7.93 1.02 -14.20
N MET A 99 8.73 -0.05 -14.26
CA MET A 99 8.97 -0.82 -15.48
C MET A 99 7.90 -1.87 -15.76
N LEU A 100 7.20 -2.35 -14.73
CA LEU A 100 6.20 -3.41 -14.84
C LEU A 100 4.96 -2.93 -15.60
N TYR A 101 4.79 -3.43 -16.82
CA TYR A 101 3.55 -3.24 -17.57
C TYR A 101 2.63 -4.46 -17.39
N LEU A 102 1.46 -4.22 -16.82
CA LEU A 102 0.35 -5.18 -16.78
C LEU A 102 -0.78 -4.63 -17.66
N ASP A 103 -1.47 -5.50 -18.38
CA ASP A 103 -2.73 -5.11 -19.02
C ASP A 103 -3.79 -4.74 -17.96
N ASP A 104 -4.83 -4.03 -18.39
CA ASP A 104 -5.83 -3.45 -17.49
C ASP A 104 -6.54 -4.52 -16.62
N ASP A 105 -6.81 -5.70 -17.19
CA ASP A 105 -7.49 -6.80 -16.48
C ASP A 105 -6.57 -7.42 -15.43
N THR A 106 -5.31 -7.67 -15.79
CA THR A 106 -4.28 -8.21 -14.88
C THR A 106 -3.95 -7.22 -13.77
N LEU A 107 -3.87 -5.92 -14.09
CA LEU A 107 -3.64 -4.87 -13.09
C LEU A 107 -4.83 -4.73 -12.13
N ALA A 108 -6.06 -4.80 -12.64
CA ALA A 108 -7.25 -4.77 -11.81
C ALA A 108 -7.28 -5.95 -10.83
N TRP A 109 -6.93 -7.16 -11.30
CA TRP A 109 -6.78 -8.31 -10.43
C TRP A 109 -5.66 -8.14 -9.39
N ALA A 110 -4.51 -7.58 -9.79
CA ALA A 110 -3.41 -7.34 -8.87
C ALA A 110 -3.81 -6.43 -7.69
N LYS A 111 -4.62 -5.40 -7.96
CA LYS A 111 -5.14 -4.45 -6.98
C LYS A 111 -6.33 -4.95 -6.16
N ALA A 112 -7.02 -6.00 -6.59
CA ALA A 112 -8.29 -6.43 -5.98
C ALA A 112 -8.19 -6.82 -4.50
N THR A 113 -7.00 -7.18 -4.03
CA THR A 113 -6.65 -7.51 -2.64
C THR A 113 -6.30 -6.30 -1.78
N GLY A 114 -6.37 -5.09 -2.34
CA GLY A 114 -6.03 -3.84 -1.64
C GLY A 114 -4.54 -3.59 -1.49
N GLU A 115 -3.65 -4.40 -2.09
CA GLU A 115 -2.25 -3.99 -2.19
C GLU A 115 -2.13 -2.79 -3.12
N GLY A 116 -1.44 -1.75 -2.66
CA GLY A 116 -1.29 -0.52 -3.42
C GLY A 116 -2.47 0.44 -3.28
N ASP A 117 -3.52 0.04 -2.55
CA ASP A 117 -4.35 1.01 -1.88
C ASP A 117 -3.49 1.59 -0.75
N ASP A 118 -3.22 2.89 -0.80
CA ASP A 118 -2.32 3.62 0.08
C ASP A 118 -2.84 3.70 1.54
N GLU A 119 -3.18 2.57 2.17
CA GLU A 119 -3.49 2.53 3.60
C GLU A 119 -2.26 2.73 4.48
N ASN A 120 -1.06 2.41 3.97
CA ASN A 120 0.23 2.58 4.67
C ASN A 120 1.13 3.70 4.12
N ALA A 121 0.80 4.33 2.98
CA ALA A 121 1.57 5.46 2.45
C ALA A 121 0.90 6.82 2.70
N THR A 122 -0.37 6.84 3.10
CA THR A 122 -0.99 8.09 3.53
C THR A 122 -0.71 8.28 5.01
N ILE A 123 0.18 9.21 5.36
CA ILE A 123 0.21 9.84 6.67
C ILE A 123 -1.25 10.22 7.02
N LYS A 124 -1.91 9.42 7.86
CA LYS A 124 -3.33 9.62 8.18
C LYS A 124 -3.41 10.75 9.20
N HIS A 125 -3.76 11.94 8.72
CA HIS A 125 -4.09 13.06 9.59
C HIS A 125 -5.45 12.78 10.23
N ILE A 126 -5.46 12.61 11.55
CA ILE A 126 -6.66 12.25 12.30
C ILE A 126 -6.98 13.38 13.28
N ASP A 127 -8.24 13.80 13.30
CA ASP A 127 -8.73 14.83 14.22
C ASP A 127 -8.81 14.33 15.68
N SER A 128 -9.21 15.19 16.61
CA SER A 128 -9.32 14.82 18.03
C SER A 128 -10.32 13.69 18.33
N ASN A 129 -11.21 13.36 17.39
CA ASN A 129 -12.27 12.38 17.53
C ASN A 129 -12.00 11.07 16.79
N GLY A 130 -10.82 10.92 16.16
CA GLY A 130 -10.52 9.72 15.38
C GLY A 130 -10.97 9.80 13.92
N THR A 131 -11.43 10.96 13.44
CA THR A 131 -11.89 11.14 12.06
C THR A 131 -10.73 11.49 11.15
N ALA A 132 -10.60 10.80 10.01
CA ALA A 132 -9.59 11.12 9.01
C ALA A 132 -9.89 12.47 8.33
N LEU A 133 -8.83 13.27 8.18
CA LEU A 133 -8.84 14.58 7.52
C LEU A 133 -8.30 14.45 6.10
N GLN A 134 -8.93 15.16 5.17
CA GLN A 134 -8.57 15.24 3.77
C GLN A 134 -8.22 16.68 3.37
N VAL A 135 -7.46 16.84 2.29
CA VAL A 135 -7.18 18.16 1.71
C VAL A 135 -8.51 18.82 1.32
N GLY A 136 -8.69 20.07 1.72
CA GLY A 136 -9.90 20.85 1.48
C GLY A 136 -10.98 20.71 2.55
N ASP A 137 -10.79 19.87 3.56
CA ASP A 137 -11.75 19.74 4.66
C ASP A 137 -11.91 21.04 5.48
N ASN A 138 -13.02 21.12 6.20
CA ASN A 138 -13.28 22.17 7.18
C ASN A 138 -13.16 21.58 8.58
N VAL A 139 -12.45 22.28 9.46
CA VAL A 139 -12.26 21.86 10.84
C VAL A 139 -12.54 23.01 11.81
N VAL A 140 -12.80 22.67 13.06
CA VAL A 140 -13.05 23.63 14.14
C VAL A 140 -12.06 23.40 15.27
N LEU A 141 -11.50 24.49 15.79
CA LEU A 141 -10.59 24.44 16.95
C LEU A 141 -11.34 24.01 18.21
N ILE A 142 -10.84 22.98 18.88
CA ILE A 142 -11.40 22.51 20.16
C ILE A 142 -10.71 23.16 21.38
N LYS A 143 -9.62 23.90 21.17
CA LYS A 143 -8.86 24.63 22.21
C LYS A 143 -8.42 26.02 21.70
N ASP A 144 -8.13 26.91 22.65
CA ASP A 144 -7.49 28.20 22.36
C ASP A 144 -6.01 27.96 22.01
N LEU A 145 -5.57 28.47 20.86
CA LEU A 145 -4.20 28.34 20.38
C LEU A 145 -3.54 29.72 20.27
N ASN A 146 -2.41 29.90 20.95
CA ASN A 146 -1.58 31.08 20.76
C ASN A 146 -0.72 30.90 19.51
N VAL A 147 -0.92 31.75 18.50
CA VAL A 147 -0.25 31.59 17.21
C VAL A 147 1.14 32.21 17.30
N LYS A 148 2.18 31.37 17.22
CA LYS A 148 3.57 31.85 17.19
C LYS A 148 3.79 32.70 15.94
N GLY A 149 4.32 33.91 16.11
CA GLY A 149 4.55 34.86 15.01
C GLY A 149 3.32 35.69 14.62
N ALA A 150 2.20 35.56 15.32
CA ALA A 150 1.06 36.45 15.18
C ALA A 150 0.67 37.06 16.54
N ASN A 151 0.24 38.32 16.55
CA ASN A 151 -0.23 38.99 17.78
C ASN A 151 -1.69 38.66 18.10
N PHE A 152 -2.13 37.42 17.86
CA PHE A 152 -3.49 37.00 18.19
C PHE A 152 -3.57 35.54 18.68
N THR A 153 -4.60 35.26 19.47
CA THR A 153 -4.97 33.91 19.88
C THR A 153 -6.14 33.41 19.03
N ALA A 154 -5.99 32.26 18.38
CA ALA A 154 -7.10 31.59 17.72
C ALA A 154 -7.97 30.92 18.78
N LYS A 155 -9.20 31.40 18.95
CA LYS A 155 -10.11 30.93 20.02
C LYS A 155 -10.74 29.59 19.68
N ARG A 156 -11.07 28.81 20.72
CA ARG A 156 -11.91 27.62 20.60
C ARG A 156 -13.21 27.98 19.86
N GLY A 157 -13.64 27.12 18.96
CA GLY A 157 -14.80 27.32 18.09
C GLY A 157 -14.49 28.08 16.80
N THR A 158 -13.27 28.59 16.61
CA THR A 158 -12.87 29.18 15.33
C THR A 158 -12.88 28.11 14.24
N ALA A 159 -13.60 28.36 13.15
CA ALA A 159 -13.61 27.51 11.98
C ALA A 159 -12.40 27.80 11.09
N VAL A 160 -11.75 26.73 10.65
CA VAL A 160 -10.63 26.75 9.71
C VAL A 160 -11.10 25.99 8.47
N ARG A 161 -11.22 26.71 7.36
CA ARG A 161 -11.77 26.16 6.11
C ARG A 161 -10.66 25.84 5.12
N ASN A 162 -10.91 24.85 4.28
CA ASN A 162 -10.01 24.45 3.20
C ASN A 162 -8.60 24.13 3.71
N ILE A 163 -8.49 23.19 4.65
CA ILE A 163 -7.20 22.80 5.25
C ILE A 163 -6.32 22.08 4.23
N SER A 164 -5.01 22.16 4.43
CA SER A 164 -4.01 21.38 3.70
C SER A 164 -3.32 20.41 4.65
N LEU A 165 -2.94 19.24 4.13
CA LEU A 165 -2.27 18.20 4.91
C LEU A 165 -0.76 18.37 4.81
N VAL A 166 -0.04 18.17 5.92
CA VAL A 166 1.42 18.28 5.97
C VAL A 166 2.04 16.94 5.62
N TYR A 167 2.71 16.88 4.48
CA TYR A 167 3.16 15.63 3.86
C TYR A 167 4.22 14.84 4.66
N ASP A 168 4.90 15.46 5.63
CA ASP A 168 5.94 14.83 6.44
C ASP A 168 5.55 14.66 7.91
N ASN A 169 4.35 15.11 8.33
CA ASN A 169 3.94 15.07 9.73
C ASN A 169 2.43 14.85 9.93
N PRO A 170 1.99 13.66 10.41
CA PRO A 170 0.58 13.33 10.62
C PRO A 170 -0.10 14.18 11.69
N GLU A 171 0.69 14.73 12.62
CA GLU A 171 0.16 15.58 13.67
C GLU A 171 -0.09 17.01 13.20
N HIS A 172 0.35 17.41 12.00
CA HIS A 172 0.22 18.78 11.52
C HIS A 172 -0.72 18.92 10.33
N ILE A 173 -1.50 20.00 10.33
CA ILE A 173 -2.26 20.48 9.17
C ILE A 173 -2.03 21.97 9.03
N GLU A 174 -2.19 22.47 7.82
CA GLU A 174 -2.14 23.90 7.54
C GLU A 174 -3.55 24.45 7.30
N GLY A 175 -3.79 25.66 7.78
CA GLY A 175 -5.05 26.32 7.57
C GLY A 175 -4.96 27.83 7.73
N LYS A 176 -6.02 28.52 7.33
CA LYS A 176 -6.10 29.98 7.37
C LYS A 176 -7.01 30.45 8.49
N VAL A 177 -6.45 31.26 9.39
CA VAL A 177 -7.19 31.92 10.48
C VAL A 177 -6.90 33.42 10.43
N ASN A 178 -7.95 34.24 10.45
CA ASN A 178 -7.85 35.71 10.36
C ASN A 178 -6.98 36.20 9.20
N GLY A 179 -7.02 35.51 8.06
CA GLY A 179 -6.22 35.90 6.88
C GLY A 179 -4.78 35.37 6.86
N GLN A 180 -4.29 34.76 7.95
CA GLN A 180 -2.92 34.27 8.08
C GLN A 180 -2.87 32.74 8.01
N HIS A 181 -1.86 32.21 7.32
CA HIS A 181 -1.58 30.77 7.29
C HIS A 181 -0.88 30.35 8.59
N ILE A 182 -1.39 29.29 9.21
CA ILE A 182 -0.87 28.74 10.46
C ILE A 182 -0.80 27.22 10.36
N VAL A 183 0.19 26.63 11.05
CA VAL A 183 0.29 25.19 11.27
C VAL A 183 -0.44 24.84 12.56
N ILE A 184 -1.32 23.85 12.51
CA ILE A 184 -2.21 23.44 13.59
C ILE A 184 -1.98 21.95 13.87
N LEU A 185 -1.92 21.60 15.15
CA LEU A 185 -1.86 20.19 15.56
C LEU A 185 -3.25 19.53 15.40
N THR A 186 -3.30 18.38 14.74
CA THR A 186 -4.54 17.64 14.44
C THR A 186 -5.34 17.26 15.68
N LYS A 187 -4.67 16.99 16.81
CA LYS A 187 -5.29 16.75 18.13
C LYS A 187 -6.05 17.95 18.71
N PHE A 188 -5.94 19.16 18.13
CA PHE A 188 -6.65 20.36 18.57
C PHE A 188 -7.75 20.82 17.61
N VAL A 189 -8.05 19.99 16.60
CA VAL A 189 -9.14 20.24 15.66
C VAL A 189 -10.13 19.09 15.67
N LYS A 190 -11.36 19.41 15.28
CA LYS A 190 -12.42 18.45 14.99
C LYS A 190 -12.96 18.74 13.59
N LYS A 191 -13.18 17.71 12.78
CA LYS A 191 -13.83 17.84 11.47
C LYS A 191 -15.26 18.39 11.66
N SER A 192 -15.59 19.41 10.87
CA SER A 192 -16.89 20.10 10.90
C SER A 192 -17.84 19.59 9.84
#